data_AF-A0A1F1XIZ2-F1
#
_entry.id   AF-A0A1F1XIZ2-F1
#
_cell.length_a   1.000
_cell.length_b   1.000
_cell.length_c   1.000
_cell.angle_alpha   90.00
_cell.angle_beta   90.00
_cell.angle_gamma   90.00
#
_symmetry.space_group_name_H-M   'P 1'
#
loop_
_entity.id
_entity.type
_entity.pdbx_description
1 polymer ?
#
loop_
_entity_poly.entity_id
_entity_poly.type
_entity_poly.pdbx_seq_one_letter_code
_entity_poly.pdbx_strand_id
1 'polypeptide(L)'
;MANSVTDVARLTVECWAEKKADAQDDAQQVRAALLALRGTTLSGVKVHRVEEIAAPADSPDPDSTTPRYVLTHEVHLRGTYRKA
;
A
#
# COMPACT_ATOMS: atom_id res chain seq x y z
N MET A 1 -17.85 -13.64 -23.94
CA MET A 1 -16.66 -12.75 -24.06
C MET A 1 -16.53 -12.04 -22.71
N ALA A 2 -15.35 -12.04 -22.09
CA ALA A 2 -15.13 -11.40 -20.78
C ALA A 2 -14.50 -10.02 -20.97
N ASN A 3 -15.04 -8.99 -20.35
CA ASN A 3 -14.52 -7.62 -20.48
C ASN A 3 -13.39 -7.41 -19.47
N SER A 4 -12.29 -6.81 -19.90
CA SER A 4 -11.20 -6.43 -18.99
C SER A 4 -11.62 -5.23 -18.15
N VAL A 5 -11.37 -5.30 -16.84
CA VAL A 5 -11.55 -4.17 -15.92
C VAL A 5 -10.20 -3.86 -15.32
N THR A 6 -9.82 -2.58 -15.30
CA THR A 6 -8.59 -2.10 -14.67
C THR A 6 -8.93 -1.14 -13.55
N ASP A 7 -8.16 -1.19 -12.47
CA ASP A 7 -8.29 -0.28 -11.34
C ASP A 7 -6.90 0.09 -10.79
N VAL A 8 -6.83 1.21 -10.08
CA VAL A 8 -5.64 1.70 -9.38
C VAL A 8 -6.03 2.03 -7.94
N ALA A 9 -5.77 1.10 -7.04
CA ALA A 9 -6.03 1.30 -5.63
C ALA A 9 -4.90 2.12 -5.00
N ARG A 10 -5.21 3.34 -4.54
CA ARG A 10 -4.26 4.16 -3.76
C ARG A 10 -4.42 3.84 -2.28
N LEU A 11 -3.32 3.39 -1.66
CA LEU A 11 -3.25 3.01 -0.26
C LEU A 11 -2.33 3.98 0.46
N THR A 12 -2.87 4.69 1.46
CA THR A 12 -2.07 5.41 2.45
C THR A 12 -2.07 4.58 3.73
N VAL A 13 -0.88 4.31 4.24
CA VAL A 13 -0.70 3.55 5.48
C VAL A 13 -0.02 4.45 6.50
N GLU A 14 -0.48 4.36 7.73
CA GLU A 14 0.03 5.12 8.87
C GLU A 14 0.49 4.09 9.93
N CYS A 15 1.73 4.24 10.38
CA CYS A 15 2.36 3.34 11.35
C CYS A 15 2.68 4.13 12.62
N TRP A 16 1.97 3.84 13.71
CA TRP A 16 2.22 4.43 15.03
C TRP A 16 2.99 3.45 15.92
N ALA A 17 3.91 3.97 16.71
CA ALA A 17 4.57 3.22 17.77
C ALA A 17 5.01 4.14 18.91
N GLU A 18 5.41 3.57 20.05
CA GLU A 18 5.91 4.34 21.19
C GLU A 18 7.25 5.03 20.88
N LYS A 19 8.08 4.45 20.01
CA LYS A 19 9.37 5.01 19.60
C LYS A 19 9.40 5.27 18.10
N LYS A 20 10.13 6.31 17.70
CA LYS A 20 10.33 6.66 16.29
C LYS A 20 10.96 5.55 15.47
N ALA A 21 11.93 4.82 16.03
CA ALA A 21 12.59 3.72 15.35
C ALA A 21 11.60 2.59 15.03
N ASP A 22 10.78 2.20 16.02
CA ASP A 22 9.80 1.13 15.85
C ASP A 22 8.74 1.50 14.80
N ALA A 23 8.24 2.74 14.82
CA ALA A 23 7.29 3.23 13.81
C ALA A 23 7.90 3.26 12.39
N GLN A 24 9.18 3.61 12.28
CA GLN A 24 9.91 3.57 11.02
C GLN A 24 10.10 2.12 10.53
N ASP A 25 10.47 1.19 11.42
CA ASP A 25 10.66 -0.22 11.08
C ASP A 25 9.35 -0.85 10.58
N ASP A 26 8.22 -0.54 11.22
CA ASP A 26 6.88 -0.96 10.76
C ASP A 26 6.56 -0.39 9.38
N ALA A 27 6.83 0.90 9.16
CA ALA A 27 6.61 1.51 7.84
C ALA A 27 7.49 0.88 6.75
N GLN A 28 8.72 0.47 7.07
CA GLN A 28 9.59 -0.25 6.13
C GLN A 28 9.08 -1.67 5.85
N GLN A 29 8.55 -2.37 6.84
CA GLN A 29 7.91 -3.68 6.64
C GLN A 29 6.69 -3.57 5.73
N VAL A 30 5.82 -2.58 5.95
CA VAL A 30 4.67 -2.31 5.08
C VAL A 30 5.13 -1.99 3.66
N ARG A 31 6.12 -1.12 3.50
CA ARG A 31 6.71 -0.77 2.21
C ARG A 31 7.20 -2.02 1.47
N ALA A 32 7.98 -2.87 2.14
CA ALA A 32 8.49 -4.11 1.56
C ALA A 32 7.35 -5.05 1.13
N ALA A 33 6.33 -5.21 1.97
CA ALA A 33 5.16 -6.03 1.66
C ALA A 33 4.38 -5.51 0.45
N LEU A 34 4.15 -4.20 0.35
CA LEU A 34 3.47 -3.57 -0.79
C LEU A 34 4.26 -3.76 -2.08
N LEU A 35 5.56 -3.49 -2.07
CA LEU A 35 6.42 -3.65 -3.25
C LEU A 35 6.49 -5.12 -3.71
N ALA A 36 6.42 -6.08 -2.78
CA ALA A 36 6.39 -7.51 -3.08
C ALA A 36 5.08 -7.97 -3.76
N LEU A 37 4.00 -7.17 -3.75
CA LEU A 37 2.75 -7.53 -4.42
C LEU A 37 2.89 -7.55 -5.95
N ARG A 38 3.88 -6.87 -6.53
CA ARG A 38 4.04 -6.82 -7.99
C ARG A 38 4.17 -8.23 -8.57
N GLY A 39 3.27 -8.57 -9.49
CA GLY A 39 3.26 -9.88 -10.14
C GLY A 39 2.55 -10.97 -9.34
N THR A 40 2.02 -10.69 -8.16
CA THR A 40 1.18 -11.62 -7.41
C THR A 40 -0.26 -11.63 -7.94
N THR A 41 -1.05 -12.60 -7.50
CA THR A 41 -2.49 -12.69 -7.77
C THR A 41 -3.23 -12.69 -6.43
N LEU A 42 -4.14 -11.74 -6.25
CA LEU A 42 -4.95 -11.57 -5.03
C LEU A 42 -6.40 -11.88 -5.37
N SER A 43 -6.98 -12.91 -4.74
CA SER A 43 -8.39 -13.32 -4.98
C SER A 43 -8.74 -13.47 -6.47
N GLY A 44 -7.80 -13.98 -7.28
CA GLY A 44 -7.96 -14.16 -8.73
C GLY A 44 -7.70 -12.90 -9.57
N VAL A 45 -7.38 -11.75 -8.98
CA VAL A 45 -7.04 -10.50 -9.67
C VAL A 45 -5.53 -10.32 -9.71
N LYS A 46 -4.98 -10.04 -10.89
CA LYS A 46 -3.53 -9.88 -11.08
C LYS A 46 -3.08 -8.48 -10.67
N VAL A 47 -2.04 -8.40 -9.85
CA VAL A 47 -1.31 -7.16 -9.58
C VAL A 47 -0.21 -7.00 -10.62
N HIS A 48 -0.31 -5.96 -11.44
CA HIS A 48 0.63 -5.74 -12.55
C HIS A 48 1.77 -4.80 -12.19
N ARG A 49 1.47 -3.79 -11.37
CA ARG A 49 2.40 -2.74 -10.98
C ARG A 49 2.06 -2.28 -9.57
N VAL A 50 3.10 -1.95 -8.83
CA VAL A 50 3.00 -1.20 -7.58
C VAL A 50 3.90 0.01 -7.73
N GLU A 51 3.39 1.20 -7.44
CA GLU A 51 4.16 2.44 -7.47
C GLU A 51 4.23 3.05 -6.07
N GLU A 52 5.42 3.43 -5.66
CA GLU A 52 5.63 4.23 -4.45
C GLU A 52 5.38 5.71 -4.80
N ILE A 53 4.28 6.26 -4.28
CA ILE A 53 3.90 7.66 -4.48
C ILE A 53 4.58 8.54 -3.43
N ALA A 54 4.63 8.04 -2.19
CA ALA A 54 5.37 8.64 -1.09
C ALA A 54 6.04 7.54 -0.28
N ALA A 55 7.37 7.60 -0.20
CA ALA A 55 8.16 6.76 0.70
C ALA A 55 7.83 7.07 2.17
N PRO A 56 8.15 6.16 3.11
CA PRO A 56 7.95 6.42 4.55
C PRO A 56 8.53 7.76 4.99
N ALA A 57 7.69 8.60 5.57
CA ALA A 57 8.06 9.91 6.09
C ALA A 57 7.64 10.08 7.56
N ASP A 58 8.52 10.65 8.38
CA ASP A 58 8.22 11.06 9.76
C ASP A 58 7.14 12.14 9.74
N SER A 59 5.99 11.84 10.31
CA SER A 59 4.82 12.71 10.34
C SER A 59 4.11 12.51 11.67
N PRO A 60 4.69 13.01 12.79
CA PRO A 60 4.20 12.74 14.13
C PRO A 60 2.74 13.18 14.28
N ASP A 61 2.01 12.46 15.12
CA ASP A 61 0.61 12.74 15.38
C ASP A 61 0.44 14.15 15.98
N PRO A 62 -0.40 15.03 15.39
CA PRO A 62 -0.48 16.41 15.81
C PRO A 62 -1.12 16.60 17.20
N ASP A 63 -1.96 15.66 17.64
CA ASP A 63 -2.73 15.78 18.87
C ASP A 63 -2.00 15.13 20.05
N SER A 64 -1.36 13.98 19.81
CA SER A 64 -0.73 13.16 20.84
C SER A 64 0.80 13.24 20.85
N THR A 65 1.42 13.81 19.81
CA THR A 65 2.87 13.76 19.55
C THR A 65 3.43 12.34 19.42
N THR A 66 2.56 11.33 19.31
CA THR A 66 2.95 9.93 19.13
C THR A 66 3.74 9.79 17.83
N PRO A 67 4.91 9.12 17.85
CA PRO A 67 5.64 8.80 16.64
C PRO A 67 4.76 8.11 15.61
N ARG A 68 4.72 8.68 14.40
CA ARG A 68 3.95 8.14 13.28
C ARG A 68 4.73 8.32 11.99
N TYR A 69 4.82 7.25 11.21
CA TYR A 69 5.32 7.29 9.83
C TYR A 69 4.17 7.07 8.86
N VAL A 70 4.20 7.80 7.75
CA VAL A 70 3.18 7.71 6.69
C VAL A 70 3.83 7.37 5.37
N LEU A 71 3.20 6.47 4.61
CA LEU A 71 3.61 6.09 3.25
C LEU A 71 2.40 5.92 2.35
N THR A 72 2.57 6.15 1.05
CA THR A 72 1.50 6.01 0.06
C THR A 72 1.97 5.23 -1.17
N HIS A 73 1.21 4.22 -1.56
CA HIS A 73 1.47 3.41 -2.75
C HIS A 73 0.21 3.30 -3.62
N GLU A 74 0.41 3.07 -4.91
CA GLU A 74 -0.63 2.69 -5.84
C GLU A 74 -0.46 1.24 -6.29
N VAL A 75 -1.54 0.48 -6.27
CA VAL A 75 -1.59 -0.92 -6.70
C VAL A 75 -2.45 -1.03 -7.96
N HIS A 76 -1.81 -1.35 -9.08
CA HIS A 76 -2.47 -1.47 -10.36
C HIS A 76 -2.97 -2.89 -10.58
N LEU A 77 -4.29 -3.00 -10.72
CA LEU A 77 -5.01 -4.26 -10.80
C LEU A 77 -5.64 -4.42 -12.18
N ARG A 78 -5.68 -5.67 -12.66
CA ARG A 78 -6.48 -6.04 -13.83
C ARG A 78 -7.28 -7.29 -13.54
N GLY A 79 -8.59 -7.15 -13.65
CA GLY A 79 -9.56 -8.23 -13.51
C GLY A 79 -10.37 -8.44 -14.78
N THR A 80 -11.35 -9.33 -14.68
CA THR A 80 -12.31 -9.58 -15.76
C THR A 80 -13.72 -9.56 -15.22
N TYR A 81 -14.62 -8.87 -15.93
CA TYR A 81 -16.05 -8.93 -15.68
C TYR A 81 -16.72 -9.94 -16.62
N ARG A 82 -17.55 -10.81 -16.05
CA ARG A 82 -18.45 -11.70 -16.80
C ARG A 82 -19.88 -11.41 -16.35
N LYS A 83 -20.78 -11.18 -17.31
CA LYS A 83 -22.21 -11.14 -17.04
C LYS A 83 -22.64 -12.57 -16.66
N ALA A 84 -23.33 -12.71 -15.53
CA ALA A 84 -23.89 -13.98 -15.07
C ALA A 84 -24.92 -14.52 -16.07
#